data_AF-A0A6L8F305-F1
#
_entry.id   AF-A0A6L8F305-F1
#
_cell.length_a   1.000
_cell.length_b   1.000
_cell.length_c   1.000
_cell.angle_alpha   90.00
_cell.angle_beta   90.00
_cell.angle_gamma   90.00
#
_symmetry.space_group_name_H-M   'P 1'
#
loop_
_entity.id
_entity.type
_entity.pdbx_description
1 polymer ?
#
loop_
_entity_poly.entity_id
_entity_poly.type
_entity_poly.pdbx_seq_one_letter_code
_entity_poly.pdbx_strand_id
1 'polypeptide(L)'
;MKTFNTFGPVNPEEHYVVSRAEELVDFIKRVKLGRYIVIFAPRQTGKTTFFQWALDALAADTAETYFPIELNFEVYEDYAAPEFYTSLYQSIYEEIKWVFEKRGRVSSETLSQFLENTKLTDHVAMLRFFQQFANFLGDEKLVLIIDEFDGIPQDALRGFLRSLRSIYVQRSMRKCLYSVGIVGVKNVTQLNLDRSISPFNIQDEFTLPNFTLDQVHELLAQYTDEVGQAFAPEVIESIHRQTAGQPFLVNRFAQMLTEEMAISKSETIQMVHFAEAHTQLLEETNVNINHLITNIRRNPRFEIILMRIASYESGTRFNPHDEIISELATYGVITKGNDGMCEILNPIYQQHIMQAFKPLVNGLEHEYFPEDTHQGLVDYLTSAGQIKMDSLLDNFRDFIARAGFRILLVPDTPKEFVGQHLLYAYLDQFVQLIQGHIYLEGQTGRGKIDLAIFHNGKKYIVETKIWEGPRSYQSGKKQLAAYLKLEGTSEGYYVVFGHRAEPEPRVETEAIDGLTIRSYVIPVVQEVPSQQT
;
A
#
# COMPACT_ATOMS: atom_id res chain seq x y z
N MET A 1 27.13 -9.15 7.02
CA MET A 1 26.64 -7.79 6.81
C MET A 1 25.18 -7.92 6.49
N LYS A 2 24.31 -7.22 7.21
CA LYS A 2 22.86 -7.33 7.00
C LYS A 2 22.43 -6.59 5.73
N THR A 3 21.33 -7.01 5.13
CA THR A 3 20.77 -6.40 3.91
C THR A 3 19.31 -5.97 4.12
N PHE A 4 18.81 -5.09 3.26
CA PHE A 4 17.37 -4.84 3.18
C PHE A 4 16.70 -6.01 2.45
N ASN A 5 15.47 -6.36 2.83
CA ASN A 5 14.79 -7.50 2.24
C ASN A 5 13.41 -7.13 1.68
N THR A 6 13.16 -7.53 0.44
CA THR A 6 11.93 -7.26 -0.32
C THR A 6 11.16 -8.55 -0.68
N PHE A 7 11.69 -9.73 -0.33
CA PHE A 7 11.09 -11.02 -0.66
C PHE A 7 11.14 -12.02 0.49
N GLY A 8 10.10 -12.87 0.59
CA GLY A 8 10.05 -13.90 1.62
C GLY A 8 10.03 -13.35 3.06
N PRO A 9 10.24 -14.22 4.06
CA PRO A 9 10.31 -13.82 5.46
C PRO A 9 11.59 -13.03 5.76
N VAL A 10 11.49 -12.09 6.68
CA VAL A 10 12.62 -11.30 7.18
C VAL A 10 13.26 -11.99 8.39
N ASN A 11 14.56 -12.27 8.31
CA ASN A 11 15.39 -12.84 9.38
C ASN A 11 16.24 -11.75 10.06
N PRO A 12 16.09 -11.49 11.37
CA PRO A 12 16.88 -10.48 12.09
C PRO A 12 18.40 -10.67 12.06
N GLU A 13 18.89 -11.90 11.84
CA GLU A 13 20.32 -12.18 11.75
C GLU A 13 20.91 -11.78 10.39
N GLU A 14 20.09 -11.79 9.34
CA GLU A 14 20.51 -11.55 7.95
C GLU A 14 20.04 -10.19 7.43
N HIS A 15 18.98 -9.62 8.01
CA HIS A 15 18.30 -8.44 7.49
C HIS A 15 18.11 -7.35 8.55
N TYR A 16 18.00 -6.11 8.09
CA TYR A 16 17.51 -5.00 8.92
C TYR A 16 16.01 -5.15 9.17
N VAL A 17 15.56 -4.92 10.41
CA VAL A 17 14.17 -5.25 10.82
C VAL A 17 13.54 -4.17 11.68
N VAL A 18 12.24 -3.93 11.49
CA VAL A 18 11.42 -3.18 12.45
C VAL A 18 10.85 -4.17 13.45
N SER A 19 11.09 -3.94 14.74
CA SER A 19 10.77 -4.90 15.82
C SER A 19 9.27 -5.12 16.07
N ARG A 20 8.41 -4.15 15.71
CA ARG A 20 6.94 -4.19 15.92
C ARG A 20 6.54 -4.63 17.33
N ALA A 21 7.28 -4.13 18.33
CA ALA A 21 7.19 -4.60 19.71
C ALA A 21 5.79 -4.37 20.32
N GLU A 22 5.14 -3.25 20.01
CA GLU A 22 3.79 -2.95 20.52
C GLU A 22 2.75 -3.91 19.96
N GLU A 23 2.79 -4.18 18.66
CA GLU A 23 1.92 -5.14 17.99
C GLU A 23 2.14 -6.55 18.54
N LEU A 24 3.40 -6.92 18.79
CA LEU A 24 3.74 -8.22 19.36
C LEU A 24 3.16 -8.38 20.77
N VAL A 25 3.30 -7.36 21.62
CA VAL A 25 2.73 -7.36 22.97
C VAL A 25 1.20 -7.47 22.95
N ASP A 26 0.51 -6.75 22.06
CA ASP A 26 -0.95 -6.85 21.94
C ASP A 26 -1.38 -8.24 21.42
N PHE A 27 -0.68 -8.78 20.41
CA PHE A 27 -0.96 -10.12 19.89
C PHE A 27 -0.81 -11.18 20.98
N ILE A 28 0.30 -11.18 21.72
CA ILE A 28 0.55 -12.11 22.83
C ILE A 28 -0.51 -11.96 23.92
N LYS A 29 -0.92 -10.73 24.24
CA LYS A 29 -2.00 -10.48 25.20
C LYS A 29 -3.33 -11.11 24.73
N ARG A 30 -3.66 -11.02 23.44
CA ARG A 30 -4.87 -11.65 22.88
C ARG A 30 -4.77 -13.18 22.91
N VAL A 31 -3.60 -13.74 22.65
CA VAL A 31 -3.33 -15.17 22.80
C VAL A 31 -3.54 -15.60 24.26
N LYS A 32 -2.99 -14.87 25.23
CA LYS A 32 -3.18 -15.08 26.68
C LYS A 32 -4.64 -14.99 27.15
N LEU A 33 -5.52 -14.36 26.36
CA LEU A 33 -6.96 -14.33 26.60
C LEU A 33 -7.71 -15.49 25.91
N GLY A 34 -6.99 -16.36 25.19
CA GLY A 34 -7.53 -17.47 24.42
C GLY A 34 -8.47 -17.02 23.29
N ARG A 35 -8.11 -15.93 22.60
CA ARG A 35 -8.89 -15.36 21.49
C ARG A 35 -8.56 -16.08 20.18
N TYR A 36 -9.50 -16.07 19.24
CA TYR A 36 -9.23 -16.51 17.87
C TYR A 36 -8.99 -15.26 17.06
N ILE A 37 -7.74 -15.03 16.71
CA ILE A 37 -7.21 -13.80 16.14
C ILE A 37 -7.12 -13.98 14.63
N VAL A 38 -7.59 -12.99 13.88
CA VAL A 38 -7.46 -12.99 12.43
C VAL A 38 -6.69 -11.74 12.01
N ILE A 39 -5.59 -11.96 11.29
CA ILE A 39 -4.77 -10.90 10.73
C ILE A 39 -5.10 -10.74 9.25
N PHE A 40 -5.72 -9.61 8.94
CA PHE A 40 -5.89 -9.15 7.57
C PHE A 40 -4.86 -8.07 7.30
N ALA A 41 -3.89 -8.37 6.45
CA ALA A 41 -3.05 -7.33 5.89
C ALA A 41 -2.69 -7.67 4.44
N PRO A 42 -2.54 -6.65 3.57
CA PRO A 42 -2.07 -6.83 2.20
C PRO A 42 -0.80 -7.69 2.13
N ARG A 43 -0.53 -8.28 0.96
CA ARG A 43 0.72 -9.04 0.73
C ARG A 43 1.95 -8.18 1.05
N GLN A 44 3.03 -8.83 1.50
CA GLN A 44 4.32 -8.17 1.80
C GLN A 44 4.29 -7.10 2.91
N THR A 45 3.48 -7.32 3.94
CA THR A 45 3.40 -6.46 5.14
C THR A 45 4.25 -6.98 6.32
N GLY A 46 4.91 -8.13 6.16
CA GLY A 46 5.73 -8.78 7.20
C GLY A 46 4.96 -9.73 8.12
N LYS A 47 3.79 -10.24 7.70
CA LYS A 47 2.93 -11.11 8.52
C LYS A 47 3.63 -12.38 9.00
N THR A 48 4.24 -13.15 8.10
CA THR A 48 4.92 -14.41 8.42
C THR A 48 6.02 -14.19 9.46
N THR A 49 6.88 -13.19 9.26
CA THR A 49 7.92 -12.80 10.23
C THR A 49 7.33 -12.42 11.60
N PHE A 50 6.27 -11.63 11.62
CA PHE A 50 5.61 -11.23 12.85
C PHE A 50 5.11 -12.44 13.66
N PHE A 51 4.55 -13.46 12.99
CA PHE A 51 4.09 -14.67 13.66
C PHE A 51 5.22 -15.57 14.15
N GLN A 52 6.32 -15.68 13.40
CA GLN A 52 7.50 -16.40 13.87
C GLN A 52 7.98 -15.81 15.21
N TRP A 53 8.07 -14.48 15.30
CA TRP A 53 8.44 -13.79 16.54
C TRP A 53 7.40 -13.97 17.65
N ALA A 54 6.11 -14.01 17.31
CA ALA A 54 5.06 -14.31 18.28
C ALA A 54 5.17 -15.73 18.83
N LEU A 55 5.48 -16.71 17.99
CA LEU A 55 5.72 -18.09 18.40
C LEU A 55 6.94 -18.22 19.31
N ASP A 56 8.04 -17.60 18.94
CA ASP A 56 9.27 -17.60 19.74
C ASP A 56 9.03 -16.92 21.10
N ALA A 57 8.30 -15.81 21.13
CA ALA A 57 7.91 -15.13 22.37
C ALA A 57 7.00 -15.99 23.26
N LEU A 58 6.03 -16.72 22.69
CA LEU A 58 5.18 -17.66 23.43
C LEU A 58 5.96 -18.86 23.95
N ALA A 59 6.94 -19.36 23.18
CA ALA A 59 7.77 -20.49 23.55
C ALA A 59 8.78 -20.13 24.65
N ALA A 60 9.23 -18.87 24.70
CA ALA A 60 10.14 -18.35 25.71
C ALA A 60 9.44 -17.97 27.04
N ASP A 61 8.12 -17.81 27.05
CA ASP A 61 7.37 -17.47 28.26
C ASP A 61 7.34 -18.67 29.24
N THR A 62 8.05 -18.52 30.36
CA THR A 62 8.16 -19.57 31.39
C THR A 62 6.99 -19.61 32.37
N ALA A 63 6.11 -18.61 32.36
CA ALA A 63 5.01 -18.51 33.32
C ALA A 63 3.79 -19.38 32.94
N GLU A 64 3.58 -19.58 31.64
CA GLU A 64 2.52 -20.44 31.10
C GLU A 64 3.07 -21.25 29.94
N THR A 65 2.89 -22.58 29.99
CA THR A 65 3.43 -23.45 28.94
C THR A 65 2.47 -23.52 27.75
N TYR A 66 2.81 -22.84 26.66
CA TYR A 66 2.07 -22.95 25.39
C TYR A 66 2.57 -24.14 24.57
N PHE A 67 1.71 -24.77 23.78
CA PHE A 67 2.07 -25.77 22.78
C PHE A 67 1.71 -25.20 21.40
N PRO A 68 2.67 -24.61 20.66
CA PRO A 68 2.39 -24.02 19.36
C PRO A 68 2.31 -25.10 18.26
N ILE A 69 1.44 -24.92 17.28
CA ILE A 69 1.43 -25.63 16.01
C ILE A 69 1.36 -24.58 14.91
N GLU A 70 2.32 -24.61 13.99
CA GLU A 70 2.37 -23.70 12.84
C GLU A 70 1.97 -24.45 11.57
N LEU A 71 1.00 -23.91 10.82
CA LEU A 71 0.54 -24.49 9.57
C LEU A 71 0.61 -23.44 8.47
N ASN A 72 0.90 -23.87 7.25
CA ASN A 72 0.88 -23.03 6.06
C ASN A 72 -0.02 -23.68 5.00
N PHE A 73 -0.98 -22.93 4.46
CA PHE A 73 -1.98 -23.44 3.51
C PHE A 73 -1.71 -23.10 2.04
N GLU A 74 -0.57 -22.49 1.72
CA GLU A 74 -0.24 -21.97 0.39
C GLU A 74 -0.41 -23.00 -0.75
N VAL A 75 -0.14 -24.28 -0.49
CA VAL A 75 -0.12 -25.33 -1.51
C VAL A 75 -1.43 -26.13 -1.64
N TYR A 76 -2.48 -25.77 -0.89
CA TYR A 76 -3.69 -26.58 -0.82
C TYR A 76 -4.87 -26.09 -1.66
N GLU A 77 -4.77 -24.96 -2.38
CA GLU A 77 -5.93 -24.31 -3.01
C GLU A 77 -6.67 -25.25 -3.99
N ASP A 78 -5.91 -26.06 -4.72
CA ASP A 78 -6.42 -27.00 -5.74
C ASP A 78 -6.79 -28.39 -5.19
N TYR A 79 -6.69 -28.63 -3.87
CA TYR A 79 -6.94 -29.95 -3.28
C TYR A 79 -8.45 -30.23 -3.18
N ALA A 80 -8.85 -31.49 -3.33
CA ALA A 80 -10.16 -31.91 -2.88
C ALA A 80 -10.23 -31.87 -1.35
N ALA A 81 -11.40 -31.57 -0.78
CA ALA A 81 -11.54 -31.42 0.68
C ALA A 81 -10.99 -32.63 1.50
N PRO A 82 -11.23 -33.91 1.14
CA PRO A 82 -10.65 -35.04 1.88
C PRO A 82 -9.11 -35.13 1.80
N GLU A 83 -8.53 -34.75 0.66
CA GLU A 83 -7.08 -34.73 0.43
C GLU A 83 -6.43 -33.62 1.26
N PHE A 84 -7.09 -32.45 1.34
CA PHE A 84 -6.68 -31.36 2.21
C PHE A 84 -6.64 -31.80 3.68
N TYR A 85 -7.70 -32.43 4.19
CA TYR A 85 -7.73 -32.88 5.58
C TYR A 85 -6.68 -33.96 5.87
N THR A 86 -6.42 -34.84 4.91
CA THR A 86 -5.33 -35.85 5.02
C THR A 86 -3.96 -35.16 5.12
N SER A 87 -3.71 -34.16 4.29
CA SER A 87 -2.45 -33.41 4.25
C SER A 87 -2.27 -32.52 5.48
N LEU A 88 -3.33 -31.83 5.89
CA LEU A 88 -3.42 -31.07 7.14
C LEU A 88 -2.99 -31.91 8.34
N TYR A 89 -3.44 -33.16 8.39
CA TYR A 89 -3.05 -34.07 9.47
C TYR A 89 -1.55 -34.38 9.48
N GLN A 90 -0.95 -34.61 8.31
CA GLN A 90 0.49 -34.86 8.21
C GLN A 90 1.27 -33.64 8.71
N SER A 91 0.90 -32.43 8.29
CA SER A 91 1.52 -31.19 8.77
C SER A 91 1.39 -31.03 10.29
N ILE A 92 0.19 -31.26 10.85
CA ILE A 92 -0.03 -31.24 12.30
C ILE A 92 0.85 -32.28 13.02
N TYR A 93 0.95 -33.49 12.46
CA TYR A 93 1.74 -34.58 13.05
C TYR A 93 3.24 -34.27 13.07
N GLU A 94 3.76 -33.72 11.98
CA GLU A 94 5.16 -33.27 11.86
C GLU A 94 5.47 -32.14 12.84
N GLU A 95 4.59 -31.14 12.94
CA GLU A 95 4.73 -30.04 13.90
C GLU A 95 4.72 -30.52 15.35
N ILE A 96 3.81 -31.42 15.70
CA ILE A 96 3.78 -32.03 17.04
C ILE A 96 5.14 -32.67 17.33
N LYS A 97 5.66 -33.52 16.42
CA LYS A 97 6.98 -34.15 16.59
C LYS A 97 8.09 -33.12 16.78
N TRP A 98 8.13 -32.10 15.92
CA TRP A 98 9.14 -31.05 15.98
C TRP A 98 9.12 -30.31 17.33
N VAL A 99 7.93 -29.98 17.87
CA VAL A 99 7.79 -29.35 19.19
C VAL A 99 8.30 -30.25 20.31
N PHE A 100 8.00 -31.56 20.26
CA PHE A 100 8.49 -32.53 21.24
C PHE A 100 10.03 -32.64 21.19
N GLU A 101 10.60 -32.75 19.98
CA GLU A 101 12.04 -32.82 19.75
C GLU A 101 12.78 -31.56 20.22
N LYS A 102 12.29 -30.36 19.84
CA LYS A 102 12.86 -29.07 20.26
C LYS A 102 12.86 -28.89 21.79
N ARG A 103 11.89 -29.50 22.48
CA ARG A 103 11.80 -29.50 23.96
C ARG A 103 12.56 -30.64 24.63
N GLY A 104 13.20 -31.54 23.87
CA GLY A 104 13.85 -32.73 24.39
C GLY A 104 12.90 -33.70 25.09
N ARG A 105 11.61 -33.70 24.73
CA ARG A 105 10.57 -34.56 25.30
C ARG A 105 10.32 -35.77 24.40
N VAL A 106 10.15 -36.94 25.00
CA VAL A 106 9.73 -38.16 24.28
C VAL A 106 8.21 -38.29 24.39
N SER A 107 7.55 -38.54 23.26
CA SER A 107 6.11 -38.82 23.26
C SER A 107 5.83 -40.11 24.03
N SER A 108 4.76 -40.14 24.83
CA SER A 108 4.33 -41.38 25.49
C SER A 108 3.88 -42.40 24.45
N GLU A 109 4.02 -43.70 24.75
CA GLU A 109 3.59 -44.77 23.83
C GLU A 109 2.10 -44.64 23.46
N THR A 110 1.26 -44.22 24.41
CA THR A 110 -0.17 -43.94 24.17
C THR A 110 -0.39 -42.78 23.21
N LEU A 111 0.40 -41.70 23.32
CA LEU A 111 0.30 -40.58 22.38
C LEU A 111 0.79 -40.98 20.99
N SER A 112 1.91 -41.72 20.89
CA SER A 112 2.42 -42.22 19.62
C SER A 112 1.39 -43.11 18.91
N GLN A 113 0.78 -44.06 19.63
CA GLN A 113 -0.30 -44.90 19.07
C GLN A 113 -1.53 -44.09 18.66
N PHE A 114 -1.91 -43.07 19.44
CA PHE A 114 -3.02 -42.19 19.08
C PHE A 114 -2.74 -41.44 17.77
N LEU A 115 -1.53 -40.87 17.62
CA LEU A 115 -1.15 -40.15 16.42
C LEU A 115 -1.00 -41.09 15.21
N GLU A 116 -0.42 -42.29 15.36
CA GLU A 116 -0.27 -43.24 14.24
C GLU A 116 -1.62 -43.76 13.71
N ASN A 117 -2.62 -43.90 14.59
CA ASN A 117 -3.94 -44.42 14.22
C ASN A 117 -4.95 -43.34 13.79
N THR A 118 -4.63 -42.06 14.01
CA THR A 118 -5.54 -40.97 13.67
C THR A 118 -5.61 -40.76 12.17
N LYS A 119 -6.84 -40.56 11.66
CA LYS A 119 -7.11 -40.14 10.29
C LYS A 119 -8.05 -38.96 10.31
N LEU A 120 -7.66 -37.88 9.63
CA LEU A 120 -8.43 -36.66 9.54
C LEU A 120 -9.05 -36.62 8.14
N THR A 121 -10.29 -37.10 8.02
CA THR A 121 -10.99 -37.24 6.73
C THR A 121 -11.87 -36.04 6.40
N ASP A 122 -12.27 -35.28 7.42
CA ASP A 122 -13.19 -34.15 7.30
C ASP A 122 -13.06 -33.21 8.52
N HIS A 123 -13.85 -32.13 8.51
CA HIS A 123 -13.86 -31.13 9.57
C HIS A 123 -14.36 -31.66 10.92
N VAL A 124 -15.17 -32.72 10.96
CA VAL A 124 -15.67 -33.34 12.20
C VAL A 124 -14.59 -34.24 12.80
N ALA A 125 -13.85 -34.97 11.97
CA ALA A 125 -12.66 -35.71 12.39
C ALA A 125 -11.61 -34.75 12.98
N MET A 126 -11.39 -33.58 12.36
CA MET A 126 -10.53 -32.51 12.90
C MET A 126 -10.97 -32.05 14.30
N LEU A 127 -12.27 -31.78 14.48
CA LEU A 127 -12.84 -31.38 15.77
C LEU A 127 -12.55 -32.43 16.86
N ARG A 128 -12.81 -33.71 16.55
CA ARG A 128 -12.57 -34.83 17.49
C ARG A 128 -11.10 -35.00 17.80
N PHE A 129 -10.23 -34.84 16.80
CA PHE A 129 -8.78 -34.91 16.97
C PHE A 129 -8.31 -33.89 18.00
N PHE A 130 -8.63 -32.60 17.84
CA PHE A 130 -8.19 -31.58 18.80
C PHE A 130 -8.75 -31.81 20.20
N GLN A 131 -10.01 -32.24 20.33
CA GLN A 131 -10.61 -32.60 21.61
C GLN A 131 -9.87 -33.75 22.31
N GLN A 132 -9.41 -34.76 21.56
CA GLN A 132 -8.67 -35.89 22.11
C GLN A 132 -7.21 -35.52 22.40
N PHE A 133 -6.55 -34.83 21.47
CA PHE A 133 -5.16 -34.41 21.57
C PHE A 133 -4.91 -33.54 22.82
N ALA A 134 -5.84 -32.62 23.13
CA ALA A 134 -5.73 -31.77 24.31
C ALA A 134 -5.64 -32.54 25.64
N ASN A 135 -6.15 -33.77 25.71
CA ASN A 135 -6.02 -34.59 26.93
C ASN A 135 -4.58 -35.06 27.18
N PHE A 136 -3.74 -35.07 26.14
CA PHE A 136 -2.32 -35.44 26.25
C PHE A 136 -1.41 -34.26 26.62
N LEU A 137 -1.91 -33.02 26.53
CA LEU A 137 -1.14 -31.80 26.78
C LEU A 137 -1.09 -31.39 28.26
N GLY A 138 -1.84 -32.05 29.15
CA GLY A 138 -1.87 -31.71 30.57
C GLY A 138 -2.40 -30.30 30.81
N ASP A 139 -1.53 -29.43 31.34
CA ASP A 139 -1.83 -28.00 31.57
C ASP A 139 -1.29 -27.10 30.44
N GLU A 140 -0.66 -27.67 29.41
CA GLU A 140 -0.17 -26.89 28.27
C GLU A 140 -1.33 -26.38 27.40
N LYS A 141 -1.23 -25.13 26.96
CA LYS A 141 -2.26 -24.46 26.16
C LYS A 141 -1.94 -24.59 24.67
N LEU A 142 -2.77 -25.33 23.92
CA LEU A 142 -2.60 -25.50 22.48
C LEU A 142 -2.89 -24.21 21.71
N VAL A 143 -1.91 -23.69 20.98
CA VAL A 143 -2.03 -22.50 20.12
C VAL A 143 -1.78 -22.91 18.68
N LEU A 144 -2.72 -22.61 17.80
CA LEU A 144 -2.58 -22.91 16.38
C LEU A 144 -2.37 -21.62 15.60
N ILE A 145 -1.39 -21.59 14.71
CA ILE A 145 -1.18 -20.50 13.76
C ILE A 145 -1.30 -21.08 12.37
N ILE A 146 -2.07 -20.40 11.51
CA ILE A 146 -2.33 -20.82 10.14
C ILE A 146 -1.97 -19.66 9.23
N ASP A 147 -0.84 -19.76 8.54
CA ASP A 147 -0.42 -18.83 7.50
C ASP A 147 -1.02 -19.18 6.13
N GLU A 148 -1.13 -18.19 5.25
CA GLU A 148 -1.70 -18.28 3.91
C GLU A 148 -3.06 -19.02 3.89
N PHE A 149 -3.94 -18.70 4.85
CA PHE A 149 -5.26 -19.32 5.03
C PHE A 149 -6.14 -19.26 3.78
N ASP A 150 -5.87 -18.31 2.88
CA ASP A 150 -6.54 -18.19 1.59
C ASP A 150 -6.38 -19.43 0.70
N GLY A 151 -5.34 -20.24 0.92
CA GLY A 151 -5.09 -21.48 0.18
C GLY A 151 -5.94 -22.68 0.63
N ILE A 152 -6.87 -22.51 1.57
CA ILE A 152 -7.83 -23.57 1.91
C ILE A 152 -8.80 -23.84 0.75
N PRO A 153 -9.08 -25.11 0.39
CA PRO A 153 -10.09 -25.42 -0.62
C PRO A 153 -11.46 -24.85 -0.27
N GLN A 154 -12.16 -24.30 -1.27
CA GLN A 154 -13.47 -23.67 -1.09
C GLN A 154 -14.51 -24.61 -0.44
N ASP A 155 -14.52 -25.88 -0.85
CA ASP A 155 -15.45 -26.88 -0.31
C ASP A 155 -15.12 -27.30 1.15
N ALA A 156 -13.87 -27.12 1.59
CA ALA A 156 -13.42 -27.44 2.95
C ALA A 156 -13.63 -26.27 3.93
N LEU A 157 -13.53 -25.04 3.44
CA LEU A 157 -13.54 -23.80 4.20
C LEU A 157 -14.72 -23.68 5.19
N ARG A 158 -15.95 -23.93 4.71
CA ARG A 158 -17.16 -23.83 5.54
C ARG A 158 -17.12 -24.77 6.74
N GLY A 159 -16.73 -26.02 6.49
CA GLY A 159 -16.63 -27.06 7.52
C GLY A 159 -15.54 -26.72 8.54
N PHE A 160 -14.38 -26.31 8.03
CA PHE A 160 -13.22 -25.92 8.83
C PHE A 160 -13.55 -24.83 9.85
N LEU A 161 -14.10 -23.69 9.38
CA LEU A 161 -14.48 -22.57 10.24
C LEU A 161 -15.57 -22.93 11.26
N ARG A 162 -16.54 -23.79 10.88
CA ARG A 162 -17.58 -24.29 11.80
C ARG A 162 -16.98 -25.13 12.92
N SER A 163 -16.02 -25.98 12.62
CA SER A 163 -15.33 -26.79 13.62
C SER A 163 -14.51 -25.94 14.58
N LEU A 164 -13.76 -24.95 14.08
CA LEU A 164 -13.05 -23.99 14.93
C LEU A 164 -14.01 -23.23 15.86
N ARG A 165 -15.14 -22.75 15.33
CA ARG A 165 -16.17 -22.10 16.16
C ARG A 165 -16.75 -23.03 17.22
N SER A 166 -17.03 -24.28 16.86
CA SER A 166 -17.53 -25.29 17.80
C SER A 166 -16.56 -25.45 18.99
N ILE A 167 -15.25 -25.52 18.70
CA ILE A 167 -14.22 -25.59 19.74
C ILE A 167 -14.23 -24.35 20.62
N TYR A 168 -14.25 -23.16 20.02
CA TYR A 168 -14.20 -21.90 20.77
C TYR A 168 -15.40 -21.71 21.73
N VAL A 169 -16.60 -22.09 21.27
CA VAL A 169 -17.85 -21.93 22.04
C VAL A 169 -17.96 -22.96 23.17
N GLN A 170 -17.37 -24.14 23.02
CA GLN A 170 -17.31 -25.14 24.07
C GLN A 170 -16.43 -24.65 25.24
N ARG A 171 -17.04 -23.88 26.15
CA ARG A 171 -16.44 -23.33 27.38
C ARG A 171 -16.23 -24.41 28.45
N SER A 172 -15.60 -25.53 28.13
CA SER A 172 -15.07 -26.43 29.17
C SER A 172 -13.87 -25.75 29.85
N MET A 173 -13.54 -26.14 31.08
CA MET A 173 -12.39 -25.60 31.84
C MET A 173 -11.04 -25.81 31.11
N ARG A 174 -10.98 -26.65 30.08
CA ARG A 174 -9.84 -26.88 29.22
C ARG A 174 -10.27 -26.70 27.77
N LYS A 175 -10.07 -25.50 27.21
CA LYS A 175 -10.23 -25.28 25.76
C LYS A 175 -9.26 -26.22 25.04
N CYS A 176 -9.76 -27.17 24.27
CA CYS A 176 -8.89 -28.12 23.58
C CYS A 176 -8.01 -27.45 22.52
N LEU A 177 -8.49 -26.33 21.97
CA LEU A 177 -7.71 -25.38 21.20
C LEU A 177 -7.83 -24.03 21.90
N TYR A 178 -6.75 -23.59 22.54
CA TYR A 178 -6.80 -22.44 23.44
C TYR A 178 -6.91 -21.11 22.68
N SER A 179 -6.09 -20.95 21.64
CA SER A 179 -6.01 -19.76 20.79
C SER A 179 -5.72 -20.18 19.36
N VAL A 180 -6.20 -19.40 18.39
CA VAL A 180 -5.92 -19.60 16.96
C VAL A 180 -5.52 -18.26 16.35
N GLY A 181 -4.41 -18.20 15.62
CA GLY A 181 -4.03 -17.10 14.74
C GLY A 181 -4.24 -17.50 13.29
N ILE A 182 -5.05 -16.76 12.54
CA ILE A 182 -5.27 -16.98 11.11
C ILE A 182 -4.71 -15.81 10.33
N VAL A 183 -3.94 -16.10 9.28
CA VAL A 183 -3.34 -15.10 8.40
C VAL A 183 -3.88 -15.27 7.00
N GLY A 184 -4.39 -14.19 6.41
CA GLY A 184 -4.86 -14.21 5.04
C GLY A 184 -4.92 -12.82 4.44
N VAL A 185 -5.05 -12.76 3.12
CA VAL A 185 -5.27 -11.54 2.36
C VAL A 185 -6.77 -11.31 2.19
N LYS A 186 -7.57 -12.37 1.97
CA LYS A 186 -9.02 -12.25 1.83
C LYS A 186 -9.67 -12.16 3.21
N ASN A 187 -10.61 -11.23 3.36
CA ASN A 187 -11.36 -11.13 4.60
C ASN A 187 -12.20 -12.42 4.78
N VAL A 188 -12.15 -13.07 5.94
CA VAL A 188 -13.02 -14.23 6.25
C VAL A 188 -14.51 -13.86 6.15
N THR A 189 -14.85 -12.57 6.24
CA THR A 189 -16.19 -12.05 5.94
C THR A 189 -16.50 -11.91 4.45
N GLN A 190 -15.51 -11.77 3.57
CA GLN A 190 -15.70 -11.89 2.11
C GLN A 190 -15.81 -13.36 1.69
N LEU A 191 -15.30 -14.29 2.50
CA LEU A 191 -15.60 -15.72 2.41
C LEU A 191 -17.03 -16.06 2.87
N ASN A 192 -17.95 -15.09 2.86
CA ASN A 192 -19.38 -15.24 3.14
C ASN A 192 -20.04 -16.15 2.09
N LEU A 193 -19.94 -17.44 2.38
CA LEU A 193 -20.49 -18.57 1.63
C LEU A 193 -22.03 -18.63 1.52
N ASP A 194 -22.79 -17.53 1.68
CA ASP A 194 -24.24 -17.40 1.34
C ASP A 194 -24.90 -16.11 1.91
N ARG A 195 -24.26 -14.92 1.84
CA ARG A 195 -24.84 -13.61 2.27
C ARG A 195 -25.52 -13.57 3.65
N SER A 196 -25.22 -14.52 4.54
CA SER A 196 -25.83 -14.63 5.87
C SER A 196 -24.76 -15.04 6.89
N ILE A 197 -24.40 -14.08 7.76
CA ILE A 197 -23.62 -14.19 9.00
C ILE A 197 -22.42 -15.16 8.96
N SER A 198 -21.20 -14.61 8.96
CA SER A 198 -19.95 -15.39 8.99
C SER A 198 -20.01 -16.53 10.03
N PRO A 199 -19.68 -17.78 9.63
CA PRO A 199 -19.61 -18.89 10.57
C PRO A 199 -18.53 -18.68 11.64
N PHE A 200 -17.66 -17.67 11.50
CA PHE A 200 -16.54 -17.34 12.37
C PHE A 200 -16.72 -16.00 13.12
N ASN A 201 -17.94 -15.69 13.59
CA ASN A 201 -18.27 -14.50 14.41
C ASN A 201 -17.66 -14.53 15.84
N ILE A 202 -16.46 -15.09 15.98
CA ILE A 202 -15.64 -15.16 17.20
C ILE A 202 -14.27 -14.52 16.97
N GLN A 203 -14.05 -13.96 15.77
CA GLN A 203 -12.79 -13.36 15.37
C GLN A 203 -12.50 -12.09 16.15
N ASP A 204 -11.27 -12.00 16.63
CA ASP A 204 -10.66 -10.77 17.11
C ASP A 204 -9.76 -10.24 16.00
N GLU A 205 -10.21 -9.20 15.31
CA GLU A 205 -9.46 -8.63 14.18
C GLU A 205 -8.19 -7.93 14.68
N PHE A 206 -7.08 -8.25 14.03
CA PHE A 206 -5.79 -7.68 14.33
C PHE A 206 -5.19 -7.13 13.03
N THR A 207 -4.78 -5.87 13.06
CA THR A 207 -4.25 -5.18 11.89
C THR A 207 -2.76 -4.99 12.09
N LEU A 208 -1.97 -5.34 11.08
CA LEU A 208 -0.54 -5.05 11.06
C LEU A 208 -0.33 -3.74 10.28
N PRO A 209 -0.06 -2.61 10.95
CA PRO A 209 0.03 -1.32 10.28
C PRO A 209 1.30 -1.23 9.42
N ASN A 210 1.30 -0.27 8.50
CA ASN A 210 2.53 0.19 7.86
C ASN A 210 3.48 0.80 8.89
N PHE A 211 4.76 0.93 8.53
CA PHE A 211 5.76 1.54 9.39
C PHE A 211 5.43 3.01 9.64
N THR A 212 5.58 3.45 10.88
CA THR A 212 5.60 4.87 11.21
C THR A 212 6.90 5.52 10.72
N LEU A 213 6.94 6.85 10.67
CA LEU A 213 8.17 7.59 10.34
C LEU A 213 9.32 7.20 11.27
N ASP A 214 9.04 7.07 12.58
CA ASP A 214 10.04 6.66 13.58
C ASP A 214 10.57 5.25 13.32
N GLN A 215 9.70 4.33 12.90
CA GLN A 215 10.10 2.96 12.53
C GLN A 215 10.92 2.92 11.23
N VAL A 216 10.61 3.77 10.24
CA VAL A 216 11.44 3.92 9.03
C VAL A 216 12.81 4.47 9.39
N HIS A 217 12.86 5.47 10.29
CA HIS A 217 14.10 6.01 10.80
C HIS A 217 14.93 4.94 11.55
N GLU A 218 14.31 4.18 12.46
CA GLU A 218 14.96 3.07 13.18
C GLU A 218 15.55 2.04 12.20
N LEU A 219 14.80 1.66 11.17
CA LEU A 219 15.23 0.69 10.17
C LEU A 219 16.48 1.18 9.41
N LEU A 220 16.48 2.43 8.94
CA LEU A 220 17.62 3.01 8.20
C LEU A 220 18.81 3.33 9.11
N ALA A 221 18.56 3.61 10.40
CA ALA A 221 19.61 3.81 11.39
C ALA A 221 20.43 2.54 11.62
N GLN A 222 19.81 1.35 11.63
CA GLN A 222 20.54 0.08 11.75
C GLN A 222 21.62 -0.08 10.66
N TYR A 223 21.27 0.27 9.41
CA TYR A 223 22.23 0.29 8.30
C TYR A 223 23.32 1.34 8.51
N THR A 224 22.93 2.55 8.92
CA THR A 224 23.86 3.66 9.14
C THR A 224 24.88 3.31 10.23
N ASP A 225 24.44 2.63 11.29
CA ASP A 225 25.30 2.18 12.40
C ASP A 225 26.25 1.05 12.00
N GLU A 226 25.80 0.12 11.14
CA GLU A 226 26.62 -1.00 10.67
C GLU A 226 27.64 -0.58 9.59
N VAL A 227 27.24 0.28 8.66
CA VAL A 227 28.03 0.62 7.45
C VAL A 227 28.72 1.98 7.53
N GLY A 228 28.19 2.90 8.34
CA GLY A 228 28.69 4.26 8.48
C GLY A 228 28.23 5.24 7.39
N GLN A 229 27.41 4.79 6.43
CA GLN A 229 26.83 5.66 5.40
C GLN A 229 25.50 6.27 5.90
N ALA A 230 25.48 7.59 6.06
CA ALA A 230 24.31 8.31 6.58
C ALA A 230 23.26 8.63 5.50
N PHE A 231 22.01 8.75 5.92
CA PHE A 231 20.91 9.36 5.14
C PHE A 231 20.66 10.79 5.61
N ALA A 232 20.43 11.71 4.68
CA ALA A 232 19.91 13.03 5.03
C ALA A 232 18.49 12.91 5.62
N PRO A 233 18.11 13.71 6.64
CA PRO A 233 16.79 13.63 7.26
C PRO A 233 15.63 13.76 6.26
N GLU A 234 15.78 14.64 5.26
CA GLU A 234 14.75 14.89 4.24
C GLU A 234 14.53 13.66 3.35
N VAL A 235 15.53 12.80 3.17
CA VAL A 235 15.40 11.53 2.42
C VAL A 235 14.54 10.54 3.19
N ILE A 236 14.76 10.41 4.50
CA ILE A 236 13.98 9.51 5.36
C ILE A 236 12.50 9.94 5.37
N GLU A 237 12.25 11.24 5.53
CA GLU A 237 10.91 11.81 5.45
C GLU A 237 10.26 11.58 4.09
N SER A 238 11.02 11.75 3.00
CA SER A 238 10.53 11.54 1.64
C SER A 238 10.20 10.07 1.36
N ILE A 239 11.03 9.12 1.83
CA ILE A 239 10.73 7.68 1.74
C ILE A 239 9.43 7.37 2.46
N HIS A 240 9.27 7.80 3.71
CA HIS A 240 8.02 7.54 4.45
C HIS A 240 6.81 8.20 3.78
N ARG A 241 6.95 9.44 3.30
CA ARG A 241 5.88 10.18 2.61
C ARG A 241 5.44 9.48 1.32
N GLN A 242 6.38 9.03 0.50
CA GLN A 242 6.08 8.37 -0.78
C GLN A 242 5.53 6.96 -0.62
N THR A 243 5.88 6.27 0.46
CA THR A 243 5.49 4.87 0.70
C THR A 243 4.33 4.72 1.69
N ALA A 244 4.00 5.77 2.44
CA ALA A 244 3.18 5.72 3.66
C ALA A 244 3.63 4.60 4.61
N GLY A 245 4.95 4.35 4.67
CA GLY A 245 5.55 3.30 5.49
C GLY A 245 5.31 1.87 5.03
N GLN A 246 4.82 1.66 3.79
CA GLN A 246 4.55 0.32 3.28
C GLN A 246 5.86 -0.50 3.29
N PRO A 247 5.91 -1.66 3.98
CA PRO A 247 7.18 -2.34 4.28
C PRO A 247 8.02 -2.73 3.05
N PHE A 248 7.38 -3.19 1.97
CA PHE A 248 8.08 -3.56 0.74
C PHE A 248 8.73 -2.34 0.08
N LEU A 249 7.98 -1.25 -0.12
CA LEU A 249 8.46 -0.04 -0.79
C LEU A 249 9.57 0.64 0.03
N VAL A 250 9.44 0.69 1.36
CA VAL A 250 10.49 1.22 2.25
C VAL A 250 11.79 0.43 2.08
N ASN A 251 11.72 -0.91 2.15
CA ASN A 251 12.89 -1.76 1.96
C ASN A 251 13.45 -1.66 0.54
N ARG A 252 12.60 -1.51 -0.47
CA ARG A 252 13.02 -1.37 -1.87
C ARG A 252 13.80 -0.07 -2.08
N PHE A 253 13.31 1.06 -1.57
CA PHE A 253 14.07 2.31 -1.59
C PHE A 253 15.43 2.17 -0.89
N ALA A 254 15.43 1.57 0.30
CA ALA A 254 16.65 1.38 1.07
C ALA A 254 17.65 0.51 0.30
N GLN A 255 17.20 -0.61 -0.29
CA GLN A 255 18.00 -1.48 -1.14
C GLN A 255 18.58 -0.74 -2.36
N MET A 256 17.76 0.01 -3.09
CA MET A 256 18.23 0.78 -4.26
C MET A 256 19.31 1.78 -3.87
N LEU A 257 19.05 2.59 -2.83
CA LEU A 257 19.93 3.66 -2.37
C LEU A 257 21.23 3.15 -1.73
N THR A 258 21.25 1.91 -1.22
CA THR A 258 22.40 1.39 -0.45
C THR A 258 23.10 0.21 -1.10
N GLU A 259 22.50 -0.52 -2.01
CA GLU A 259 23.08 -1.75 -2.58
C GLU A 259 23.26 -1.66 -4.11
N GLU A 260 22.35 -0.98 -4.82
CA GLU A 260 22.29 -1.02 -6.28
C GLU A 260 22.85 0.24 -6.95
N MET A 261 22.54 1.41 -6.39
CA MET A 261 23.03 2.68 -6.92
C MET A 261 24.52 2.86 -6.61
N ALA A 262 25.24 3.44 -7.57
CA ALA A 262 26.68 3.69 -7.47
C ALA A 262 27.00 4.92 -6.59
N ILE A 263 26.54 4.91 -5.34
CA ILE A 263 26.77 5.97 -4.35
C ILE A 263 27.95 5.55 -3.45
N SER A 264 28.94 6.43 -3.31
CA SER A 264 30.09 6.14 -2.44
C SER A 264 29.65 5.96 -0.99
N LYS A 265 30.21 4.96 -0.29
CA LYS A 265 29.90 4.72 1.13
C LYS A 265 30.36 5.83 2.07
N SER A 266 31.30 6.66 1.62
CA SER A 266 31.73 7.86 2.36
C SER A 266 30.79 9.05 2.18
N GLU A 267 29.84 8.97 1.25
CA GLU A 267 28.92 10.04 0.89
C GLU A 267 27.55 9.83 1.54
N THR A 268 27.02 10.89 2.13
CA THR A 268 25.64 10.91 2.67
C THR A 268 24.63 10.78 1.54
N ILE A 269 23.61 9.95 1.72
CA ILE A 269 22.51 9.79 0.76
C ILE A 269 21.63 11.04 0.83
N GLN A 270 21.58 11.81 -0.27
CA GLN A 270 20.85 13.08 -0.38
C GLN A 270 19.61 12.96 -1.29
N MET A 271 18.82 14.04 -1.36
CA MET A 271 17.60 14.11 -2.17
C MET A 271 17.80 13.85 -3.66
N VAL A 272 18.99 14.14 -4.21
CA VAL A 272 19.32 13.79 -5.61
C VAL A 272 19.35 12.29 -5.83
N HIS A 273 19.89 11.52 -4.87
CA HIS A 273 19.89 10.05 -4.92
C HIS A 273 18.47 9.51 -4.76
N PHE A 274 17.68 10.09 -3.85
CA PHE A 274 16.27 9.73 -3.68
C PHE A 274 15.45 9.96 -4.94
N ALA A 275 15.60 11.11 -5.61
CA ALA A 275 14.84 11.44 -6.80
C ALA A 275 15.14 10.45 -7.95
N GLU A 276 16.41 10.09 -8.13
CA GLU A 276 16.84 9.06 -9.07
C GLU A 276 16.26 7.68 -8.71
N ALA A 277 16.38 7.25 -7.44
CA ALA A 277 15.80 5.98 -6.98
C ALA A 277 14.28 5.94 -7.16
N HIS A 278 13.59 7.08 -6.96
CA HIS A 278 12.16 7.19 -7.14
C HIS A 278 11.75 7.00 -8.60
N THR A 279 12.45 7.66 -9.54
CA THR A 279 12.25 7.45 -10.97
C THR A 279 12.45 5.99 -11.35
N GLN A 280 13.55 5.37 -10.92
CA GLN A 280 13.82 3.95 -11.18
C GLN A 280 12.73 3.03 -10.57
N LEU A 281 12.21 3.36 -9.39
CA LEU A 281 11.16 2.58 -8.72
C LEU A 281 9.81 2.65 -9.47
N LEU A 282 9.50 3.79 -10.10
CA LEU A 282 8.28 3.93 -10.91
C LEU A 282 8.39 3.20 -12.27
N GLU A 283 9.60 3.05 -12.79
CA GLU A 283 9.86 2.38 -14.07
C GLU A 283 10.06 0.87 -13.93
N GLU A 284 10.48 0.40 -12.74
CA GLU A 284 10.68 -1.02 -12.52
C GLU A 284 9.38 -1.82 -12.47
N THR A 285 9.48 -3.10 -12.84
CA THR A 285 8.41 -4.07 -12.59
C THR A 285 8.74 -4.86 -11.33
N ASN A 286 7.89 -4.75 -10.32
CA ASN A 286 8.03 -5.53 -9.08
C ASN A 286 6.71 -6.20 -8.67
N VAL A 287 6.81 -7.20 -7.78
CA VAL A 287 5.67 -8.03 -7.36
C VAL A 287 4.59 -7.19 -6.67
N ASN A 288 4.98 -6.17 -5.89
CA ASN A 288 4.07 -5.31 -5.18
C ASN A 288 3.17 -4.50 -6.14
N ILE A 289 3.80 -3.84 -7.12
CA ILE A 289 3.09 -3.06 -8.14
C ILE A 289 2.28 -3.98 -9.06
N ASN A 290 2.82 -5.14 -9.46
CA ASN A 290 2.05 -6.12 -10.25
C ASN A 290 0.78 -6.58 -9.54
N HIS A 291 0.83 -6.79 -8.22
CA HIS A 291 -0.34 -7.13 -7.42
C HIS A 291 -1.33 -5.96 -7.35
N LEU A 292 -0.85 -4.73 -7.14
CA LEU A 292 -1.69 -3.53 -7.21
C LEU A 292 -2.44 -3.46 -8.54
N ILE A 293 -1.71 -3.52 -9.68
CA ILE A 293 -2.29 -3.42 -11.02
C ILE A 293 -3.27 -4.56 -11.29
N THR A 294 -2.92 -5.78 -10.89
CA THR A 294 -3.82 -6.94 -11.03
C THR A 294 -5.10 -6.71 -10.25
N ASN A 295 -5.02 -6.25 -9.00
CA ASN A 295 -6.19 -6.05 -8.14
C ASN A 295 -7.10 -4.92 -8.64
N ILE A 296 -6.55 -3.77 -9.03
CA ILE A 296 -7.38 -2.64 -9.50
C ILE A 296 -8.05 -2.92 -10.85
N ARG A 297 -7.52 -3.85 -11.65
CA ARG A 297 -8.11 -4.26 -12.94
C ARG A 297 -9.14 -5.39 -12.84
N ARG A 298 -9.31 -6.01 -11.67
CA ARG A 298 -10.27 -7.13 -11.47
C ARG A 298 -11.72 -6.72 -11.68
N ASN A 299 -12.07 -5.48 -11.39
CA ASN A 299 -13.44 -4.98 -11.48
C ASN A 299 -13.45 -3.61 -12.19
N PRO A 300 -14.16 -3.46 -13.32
CA PRO A 300 -14.24 -2.18 -14.04
C PRO A 300 -14.76 -1.01 -13.19
N ARG A 301 -15.51 -1.28 -12.13
CA ARG A 301 -16.00 -0.23 -11.22
C ARG A 301 -14.90 0.37 -10.34
N PHE A 302 -13.77 -0.32 -10.18
CA PHE A 302 -12.64 0.20 -9.41
C PHE A 302 -12.04 1.44 -10.06
N GLU A 303 -11.90 1.45 -11.38
CA GLU A 303 -11.43 2.61 -12.14
C GLU A 303 -12.26 3.85 -11.79
N ILE A 304 -13.59 3.77 -11.92
CA ILE A 304 -14.49 4.90 -11.64
C ILE A 304 -14.30 5.46 -10.21
N ILE A 305 -14.23 4.57 -9.21
CA ILE A 305 -14.08 4.98 -7.81
C ILE A 305 -12.68 5.52 -7.52
N LEU A 306 -11.63 4.87 -8.01
CA LEU A 306 -10.25 5.30 -7.82
C LEU A 306 -9.98 6.64 -8.49
N MET A 307 -10.50 6.85 -9.70
CA MET A 307 -10.45 8.14 -10.39
C MET A 307 -11.22 9.21 -9.63
N ARG A 308 -12.38 8.87 -9.05
CA ARG A 308 -13.11 9.83 -8.21
C ARG A 308 -12.34 10.22 -6.96
N ILE A 309 -11.71 9.24 -6.29
CA ILE A 309 -10.88 9.48 -5.11
C ILE A 309 -9.69 10.36 -5.47
N ALA A 310 -9.00 10.06 -6.57
CA ALA A 310 -7.83 10.80 -7.05
C ALA A 310 -8.18 12.24 -7.48
N SER A 311 -9.38 12.48 -8.04
CA SER A 311 -9.66 13.71 -8.81
C SER A 311 -10.51 14.77 -8.11
N TYR A 312 -11.35 14.43 -7.11
CA TYR A 312 -12.30 15.42 -6.53
C TYR A 312 -12.00 15.80 -5.08
N GLU A 313 -11.96 17.10 -4.77
CA GLU A 313 -11.78 17.62 -3.39
C GLU A 313 -12.87 17.13 -2.44
N SER A 314 -14.11 17.06 -2.93
CA SER A 314 -15.23 16.50 -2.17
C SER A 314 -14.94 15.10 -1.64
N GLY A 315 -14.05 14.35 -2.30
CA GLY A 315 -13.64 12.99 -1.95
C GLY A 315 -14.78 11.98 -2.02
N THR A 316 -14.45 10.74 -1.69
CA THR A 316 -15.42 9.65 -1.48
C THR A 316 -15.42 9.29 -0.01
N ARG A 317 -16.58 9.18 0.64
CA ARG A 317 -16.64 8.81 2.06
C ARG A 317 -16.21 7.38 2.27
N PHE A 318 -15.31 7.16 3.23
CA PHE A 318 -14.90 5.82 3.58
C PHE A 318 -16.08 5.09 4.25
N ASN A 319 -16.58 4.07 3.57
CA ASN A 319 -17.66 3.23 4.06
C ASN A 319 -17.25 1.75 3.97
N PRO A 320 -16.92 1.08 5.08
CA PRO A 320 -16.56 -0.34 5.06
C PRO A 320 -17.74 -1.25 4.71
N HIS A 321 -18.98 -0.74 4.64
CA HIS A 321 -20.15 -1.49 4.18
C HIS A 321 -20.42 -1.35 2.68
N ASP A 322 -19.70 -0.47 1.99
CA ASP A 322 -19.74 -0.41 0.53
C ASP A 322 -18.83 -1.51 -0.02
N GLU A 323 -19.37 -2.36 -0.89
CA GLU A 323 -18.68 -3.53 -1.43
C GLU A 323 -17.37 -3.16 -2.14
N ILE A 324 -17.36 -2.08 -2.93
CA ILE A 324 -16.20 -1.63 -3.69
C ILE A 324 -15.14 -1.04 -2.75
N ILE A 325 -15.56 -0.18 -1.82
CA ILE A 325 -14.63 0.45 -0.86
C ILE A 325 -14.01 -0.61 0.05
N SER A 326 -14.83 -1.54 0.57
CA SER A 326 -14.34 -2.64 1.41
C SER A 326 -13.33 -3.51 0.67
N GLU A 327 -13.55 -3.81 -0.61
CA GLU A 327 -12.65 -4.65 -1.39
C GLU A 327 -11.33 -3.93 -1.69
N LEU A 328 -11.39 -2.67 -2.14
CA LEU A 328 -10.19 -1.84 -2.37
C LEU A 328 -9.37 -1.65 -1.10
N ALA A 329 -10.01 -1.47 0.06
CA ALA A 329 -9.33 -1.38 1.35
C ALA A 329 -8.68 -2.71 1.75
N THR A 330 -9.35 -3.84 1.50
CA THR A 330 -8.80 -5.18 1.76
C THR A 330 -7.55 -5.46 0.91
N TYR A 331 -7.55 -5.02 -0.35
CA TYR A 331 -6.36 -5.09 -1.21
C TYR A 331 -5.26 -4.10 -0.84
N GLY A 332 -5.47 -3.22 0.14
CA GLY A 332 -4.50 -2.19 0.53
C GLY A 332 -4.33 -1.11 -0.52
N VAL A 333 -5.32 -0.88 -1.39
CA VAL A 333 -5.27 0.17 -2.40
C VAL A 333 -5.67 1.51 -1.81
N ILE A 334 -6.65 1.51 -0.91
CA ILE A 334 -7.18 2.71 -0.24
C ILE A 334 -7.19 2.54 1.28
N THR A 335 -7.19 3.66 1.99
CA THR A 335 -7.32 3.74 3.44
C THR A 335 -8.33 4.82 3.83
N LYS A 336 -8.68 4.86 5.12
CA LYS A 336 -9.51 5.90 5.70
C LYS A 336 -8.63 7.05 6.18
N GLY A 337 -8.76 8.21 5.55
CA GLY A 337 -8.12 9.45 5.98
C GLY A 337 -8.65 9.95 7.33
N ASN A 338 -7.91 10.88 7.94
CA ASN A 338 -8.23 11.44 9.26
C ASN A 338 -9.60 12.17 9.30
N ASP A 339 -10.08 12.64 8.15
CA ASP A 339 -11.37 13.29 7.97
C ASP A 339 -12.52 12.31 7.65
N GLY A 340 -12.23 11.01 7.59
CA GLY A 340 -13.19 9.95 7.33
C GLY A 340 -13.47 9.68 5.84
N MET A 341 -12.68 10.24 4.93
CA MET A 341 -12.81 9.99 3.50
C MET A 341 -11.77 8.96 3.00
N CYS A 342 -11.95 8.46 1.80
CA CYS A 342 -11.02 7.52 1.18
C CYS A 342 -9.78 8.27 0.67
N GLU A 343 -8.61 7.71 0.95
CA GLU A 343 -7.30 8.12 0.43
C GLU A 343 -6.67 6.93 -0.28
N ILE A 344 -5.93 7.13 -1.38
CA ILE A 344 -5.11 6.07 -1.96
C ILE A 344 -3.95 5.80 -1.01
N LEU A 345 -3.53 4.55 -0.79
CA LEU A 345 -2.63 4.21 0.32
C LEU A 345 -1.35 5.05 0.37
N ASN A 346 -0.72 5.32 -0.78
CA ASN A 346 0.50 6.12 -0.87
C ASN A 346 0.68 6.76 -2.28
N PRO A 347 1.51 7.80 -2.41
CA PRO A 347 1.73 8.50 -3.68
C PRO A 347 2.20 7.61 -4.83
N ILE A 348 3.07 6.63 -4.56
CA ILE A 348 3.55 5.67 -5.58
C ILE A 348 2.39 4.86 -6.17
N TYR A 349 1.49 4.38 -5.32
CA TYR A 349 0.29 3.67 -5.75
C TYR A 349 -0.61 4.59 -6.57
N GLN A 350 -0.77 5.86 -6.17
CA GLN A 350 -1.56 6.82 -6.94
C GLN A 350 -0.96 7.03 -8.35
N GLN A 351 0.36 7.16 -8.49
CA GLN A 351 1.00 7.27 -9.80
C GLN A 351 0.74 6.04 -10.68
N HIS A 352 0.96 4.84 -10.17
CA HIS A 352 0.69 3.63 -10.93
C HIS A 352 -0.79 3.44 -11.27
N ILE A 353 -1.71 3.83 -10.39
CA ILE A 353 -3.16 3.82 -10.66
C ILE A 353 -3.48 4.81 -11.80
N MET A 354 -2.94 6.02 -11.77
CA MET A 354 -3.12 7.02 -12.82
C MET A 354 -2.54 6.58 -14.16
N GLN A 355 -1.40 5.89 -14.17
CA GLN A 355 -0.80 5.31 -15.37
C GLN A 355 -1.61 4.11 -15.89
N ALA A 356 -2.10 3.25 -15.00
CA ALA A 356 -2.85 2.05 -15.35
C ALA A 356 -4.22 2.35 -15.97
N PHE A 357 -4.83 3.46 -15.56
CA PHE A 357 -6.07 4.04 -16.07
C PHE A 357 -5.80 5.30 -16.90
N LYS A 358 -4.61 5.40 -17.52
CA LYS A 358 -4.29 6.51 -18.45
C LYS A 358 -5.43 6.63 -19.46
N PRO A 359 -6.09 7.81 -19.55
CA PRO A 359 -7.12 8.02 -20.54
C PRO A 359 -6.53 7.76 -21.93
N LEU A 360 -7.34 7.19 -22.83
CA LEU A 360 -6.96 7.04 -24.25
C LEU A 360 -6.92 8.43 -24.90
N VAL A 361 -5.83 9.17 -24.70
CA VAL A 361 -5.61 10.45 -25.36
C VAL A 361 -4.94 10.19 -26.71
N ASN A 362 -5.45 10.83 -27.76
CA ASN A 362 -5.02 10.62 -29.16
C ASN A 362 -3.59 11.12 -29.43
N GLY A 363 -2.54 10.40 -29.02
CA GLY A 363 -1.18 10.52 -29.58
C GLY A 363 -0.54 11.92 -29.59
N LEU A 364 -0.96 12.83 -28.70
CA LEU A 364 -0.56 14.25 -28.70
C LEU A 364 0.83 14.51 -28.14
N GLU A 365 1.55 13.46 -27.72
CA GLU A 365 2.90 13.56 -27.15
C GLU A 365 3.88 14.22 -28.15
N HIS A 366 3.63 14.07 -29.45
CA HIS A 366 4.37 14.76 -30.53
C HIS A 366 3.93 16.22 -30.76
N GLU A 367 2.81 16.65 -30.19
CA GLU A 367 2.25 18.00 -30.34
C GLU A 367 2.54 18.92 -29.13
N TYR A 368 3.01 18.36 -28.01
CA TYR A 368 3.33 19.12 -26.79
C TYR A 368 4.42 20.17 -27.02
N PHE A 369 5.44 19.78 -27.80
CA PHE A 369 6.57 20.60 -28.18
C PHE A 369 6.71 20.50 -29.71
N PRO A 370 6.46 21.58 -30.48
CA PRO A 370 6.58 21.55 -31.93
C PRO A 370 7.96 21.01 -32.37
N GLU A 371 7.99 20.16 -33.40
CA GLU A 371 9.23 19.59 -33.96
C GLU A 371 10.13 20.68 -34.57
N ASP A 372 10.95 21.31 -33.72
CA ASP A 372 12.25 21.88 -34.06
C ASP A 372 13.19 21.69 -32.85
N THR A 373 13.95 20.60 -32.95
CA THR A 373 14.89 20.00 -32.01
C THR A 373 15.87 20.98 -31.35
N HIS A 374 16.09 20.79 -30.04
CA HIS A 374 17.05 21.48 -29.15
C HIS A 374 16.83 22.98 -28.88
N GLN A 375 16.42 23.80 -29.85
CA GLN A 375 16.21 25.23 -29.63
C GLN A 375 14.99 25.50 -28.73
N GLY A 376 13.89 24.76 -28.92
CA GLY A 376 12.65 24.93 -28.16
C GLY A 376 12.74 24.52 -26.68
N LEU A 377 13.64 23.61 -26.31
CA LEU A 377 13.87 23.25 -24.90
C LEU A 377 14.60 24.37 -24.14
N VAL A 378 15.54 25.05 -24.80
CA VAL A 378 16.29 26.18 -24.24
C VAL A 378 15.36 27.35 -23.92
N ASP A 379 14.27 27.52 -24.66
CA ASP A 379 13.29 28.58 -24.40
C ASP A 379 12.67 28.44 -23.01
N TYR A 380 12.47 27.21 -22.54
CA TYR A 380 11.96 26.88 -21.20
C TYR A 380 13.05 26.77 -20.13
N LEU A 381 14.31 27.05 -20.46
CA LEU A 381 15.42 27.07 -19.51
C LEU A 381 16.00 28.48 -19.38
N THR A 382 16.38 28.86 -18.17
CA THR A 382 17.18 30.06 -17.92
C THR A 382 18.61 29.84 -18.40
N SER A 383 19.38 30.93 -18.50
CA SER A 383 20.83 30.84 -18.78
C SER A 383 21.61 30.02 -17.75
N ALA A 384 21.08 29.86 -16.55
CA ALA A 384 21.63 29.02 -15.48
C ALA A 384 21.13 27.57 -15.54
N GLY A 385 20.37 27.18 -16.56
CA GLY A 385 19.81 25.83 -16.70
C GLY A 385 18.65 25.53 -15.73
N GLN A 386 18.05 26.55 -15.10
CA GLN A 386 16.83 26.38 -14.29
C GLN A 386 15.57 26.42 -15.17
N ILE A 387 14.51 25.72 -14.77
CA ILE A 387 13.24 25.66 -15.51
C ILE A 387 12.50 26.99 -15.38
N LYS A 388 12.09 27.56 -16.51
CA LYS A 388 11.14 28.68 -16.61
C LYS A 388 9.72 28.13 -16.60
N MET A 389 9.26 27.77 -15.41
CA MET A 389 7.96 27.12 -15.21
C MET A 389 6.78 27.99 -15.66
N ASP A 390 6.91 29.32 -15.58
CA ASP A 390 5.94 30.27 -16.14
C ASP A 390 5.76 30.09 -17.66
N SER A 391 6.85 30.03 -18.40
CA SER A 391 6.86 29.84 -19.85
C SER A 391 6.30 28.46 -20.22
N LEU A 392 6.66 27.43 -19.45
CA LEU A 392 6.21 26.05 -19.64
C LEU A 392 4.71 25.91 -19.45
N LEU A 393 4.15 26.47 -18.37
CA LEU A 393 2.72 26.43 -18.09
C LEU A 393 1.90 27.37 -18.98
N ASP A 394 2.47 28.50 -19.41
CA ASP A 394 1.86 29.35 -20.42
C ASP A 394 1.70 28.60 -21.76
N ASN A 395 2.73 27.84 -22.20
CA ASN A 395 2.62 27.00 -23.38
C ASN A 395 1.61 25.85 -23.18
N PHE A 396 1.56 25.22 -22.01
CA PHE A 396 0.55 24.20 -21.73
C PHE A 396 -0.88 24.74 -21.87
N ARG A 397 -1.15 25.92 -21.31
CA ARG A 397 -2.44 26.62 -21.46
C ARG A 397 -2.77 26.82 -22.95
N ASP A 398 -1.81 27.31 -23.73
CA ASP A 398 -2.01 27.59 -25.15
C ASP A 398 -2.17 26.29 -25.96
N PHE A 399 -1.47 25.23 -25.58
CA PHE A 399 -1.63 23.89 -26.14
C PHE A 399 -3.05 23.37 -25.94
N ILE A 400 -3.59 23.44 -24.71
CA ILE A 400 -4.98 23.02 -24.43
C ILE A 400 -5.98 23.84 -25.26
N ALA A 401 -5.72 25.14 -25.44
CA ALA A 401 -6.55 25.99 -26.30
C ALA A 401 -6.45 25.62 -27.80
N ARG A 402 -5.27 25.23 -28.29
CA ARG A 402 -4.99 24.85 -29.70
C ARG A 402 -5.49 23.45 -30.06
N ALA A 403 -5.15 22.44 -29.26
CA ALA A 403 -5.49 21.03 -29.50
C ALA A 403 -7.02 20.82 -29.52
N GLY A 404 -7.77 21.73 -28.87
CA GLY A 404 -9.22 21.76 -28.87
C GLY A 404 -9.82 20.71 -27.94
N PHE A 405 -10.95 21.02 -27.32
CA PHE A 405 -11.54 20.27 -26.20
C PHE A 405 -11.93 18.80 -26.50
N ARG A 406 -11.81 18.33 -27.75
CA ARG A 406 -12.05 16.92 -28.13
C ARG A 406 -11.07 15.95 -27.46
N ILE A 407 -9.85 16.41 -27.16
CA ILE A 407 -8.81 15.63 -26.47
C ILE A 407 -9.14 15.38 -24.99
N LEU A 408 -10.07 16.16 -24.43
CA LEU A 408 -10.58 16.03 -23.05
C LEU A 408 -11.89 15.22 -22.98
N LEU A 409 -12.48 14.84 -24.13
CA LEU A 409 -13.71 14.05 -24.21
C LEU A 409 -13.39 12.56 -24.21
N VAL A 410 -12.98 12.03 -23.06
CA VAL A 410 -12.86 10.59 -22.85
C VAL A 410 -14.17 10.08 -22.20
N PRO A 411 -14.92 9.19 -22.88
CA PRO A 411 -16.16 8.64 -22.32
C PRO A 411 -15.94 8.07 -20.91
N ASP A 412 -16.92 8.28 -20.02
CA ASP A 412 -16.94 7.75 -18.66
C ASP A 412 -15.78 8.20 -17.72
N THR A 413 -14.88 9.05 -18.21
CA THR A 413 -13.77 9.62 -17.42
C THR A 413 -14.07 11.07 -17.03
N PRO A 414 -13.87 11.48 -15.77
CA PRO A 414 -13.93 12.88 -15.37
C PRO A 414 -13.01 13.75 -16.25
N LYS A 415 -13.53 14.81 -16.88
CA LYS A 415 -12.76 15.64 -17.81
C LYS A 415 -11.61 16.37 -17.13
N GLU A 416 -11.79 16.69 -15.86
CA GLU A 416 -10.81 17.29 -14.99
C GLU A 416 -9.64 16.33 -14.72
N PHE A 417 -9.93 15.03 -14.55
CA PHE A 417 -8.90 14.00 -14.47
C PHE A 417 -8.09 13.93 -15.76
N VAL A 418 -8.75 14.03 -16.92
CA VAL A 418 -8.06 14.09 -18.22
C VAL A 418 -7.14 15.31 -18.30
N GLY A 419 -7.59 16.47 -17.80
CA GLY A 419 -6.77 17.69 -17.72
C GLY A 419 -5.55 17.54 -16.79
N GLN A 420 -5.74 16.99 -15.60
CA GLN A 420 -4.66 16.70 -14.65
C GLN A 420 -3.65 15.70 -15.22
N HIS A 421 -4.15 14.63 -15.86
CA HIS A 421 -3.33 13.63 -16.52
C HIS A 421 -2.53 14.22 -17.69
N LEU A 422 -3.15 15.08 -18.51
CA LEU A 422 -2.48 15.78 -19.61
C LEU A 422 -1.37 16.69 -19.11
N LEU A 423 -1.61 17.45 -18.03
CA LEU A 423 -0.57 18.28 -17.43
C LEU A 423 0.57 17.42 -16.89
N TYR A 424 0.26 16.32 -16.20
CA TYR A 424 1.27 15.38 -15.74
C TYR A 424 2.11 14.87 -16.92
N ALA A 425 1.48 14.34 -17.97
CA ALA A 425 2.17 13.81 -19.15
C ALA A 425 3.02 14.87 -19.87
N TYR A 426 2.50 16.11 -19.97
CA TYR A 426 3.21 17.24 -20.55
C TYR A 426 4.48 17.61 -19.77
N LEU A 427 4.36 17.72 -18.44
CA LEU A 427 5.48 18.05 -17.57
C LEU A 427 6.47 16.89 -17.49
N ASP A 428 6.00 15.64 -17.42
CA ASP A 428 6.82 14.43 -17.39
C ASP A 428 7.69 14.32 -18.65
N GLN A 429 7.10 14.48 -19.84
CA GLN A 429 7.86 14.49 -21.09
C GLN A 429 8.93 15.59 -21.10
N PHE A 430 8.61 16.81 -20.64
CA PHE A 430 9.61 17.89 -20.55
C PHE A 430 10.74 17.56 -19.58
N VAL A 431 10.38 17.08 -18.38
CA VAL A 431 11.32 16.78 -17.30
C VAL A 431 12.27 15.66 -17.70
N GLN A 432 11.78 14.62 -18.38
CA GLN A 432 12.61 13.56 -18.93
C GLN A 432 13.60 14.09 -19.99
N LEU A 433 13.17 15.00 -20.88
CA LEU A 433 14.03 15.58 -21.91
C LEU A 433 15.21 16.38 -21.33
N ILE A 434 15.03 17.00 -20.16
CA ILE A 434 16.08 17.75 -19.46
C ILE A 434 16.78 16.93 -18.37
N GLN A 435 16.53 15.63 -18.29
CA GLN A 435 17.11 14.73 -17.28
C GLN A 435 16.81 15.18 -15.82
N GLY A 436 15.60 15.66 -15.59
CA GLY A 436 15.08 15.93 -14.24
C GLY A 436 14.21 14.79 -13.71
N HIS A 437 13.64 14.99 -12.52
CA HIS A 437 12.74 14.05 -11.87
C HIS A 437 11.39 14.71 -11.57
N ILE A 438 10.29 13.97 -11.71
CA ILE A 438 8.95 14.41 -11.36
C ILE A 438 8.22 13.30 -10.61
N TYR A 439 7.54 13.65 -9.54
CA TYR A 439 6.69 12.71 -8.81
C TYR A 439 5.54 13.38 -8.08
N LEU A 440 4.54 12.57 -7.71
CA LEU A 440 3.44 13.04 -6.86
C LEU A 440 3.92 13.21 -5.43
N GLU A 441 3.54 14.31 -4.78
CA GLU A 441 3.81 14.58 -3.39
C GLU A 441 2.51 14.84 -2.61
N GLY A 442 2.57 14.80 -1.28
CA GLY A 442 1.46 15.18 -0.43
C GLY A 442 0.41 14.11 -0.16
N GLN A 443 -0.77 14.55 0.29
CA GLN A 443 -1.90 13.67 0.57
C GLN A 443 -2.47 13.11 -0.74
N THR A 444 -2.67 11.81 -0.74
CA THR A 444 -3.26 11.08 -1.86
C THR A 444 -4.77 11.16 -1.87
N GLY A 445 -5.33 11.33 -3.07
CA GLY A 445 -6.76 11.57 -3.26
C GLY A 445 -7.16 13.03 -3.09
N ARG A 446 -8.46 13.28 -2.95
CA ARG A 446 -9.04 14.63 -2.78
C ARG A 446 -8.81 15.58 -3.95
N GLY A 447 -8.58 15.07 -5.16
CA GLY A 447 -8.36 15.93 -6.32
C GLY A 447 -7.10 16.76 -6.28
N LYS A 448 -6.28 16.55 -5.25
CA LYS A 448 -4.99 17.20 -5.09
C LYS A 448 -3.96 16.33 -5.78
N ILE A 449 -3.37 16.86 -6.82
CA ILE A 449 -2.15 16.31 -7.40
C ILE A 449 -1.11 17.40 -7.22
N ASP A 450 -0.27 17.22 -6.20
CA ASP A 450 0.92 18.04 -6.01
C ASP A 450 2.06 17.37 -6.78
N LEU A 451 2.58 18.05 -7.78
CA LEU A 451 3.73 17.61 -8.56
C LEU A 451 4.97 18.30 -8.04
N ALA A 452 5.94 17.50 -7.64
CA ALA A 452 7.26 17.97 -7.28
C ALA A 452 8.23 17.66 -8.42
N ILE A 453 8.82 18.71 -8.99
CA ILE A 453 9.82 18.61 -10.06
C ILE A 453 11.18 18.98 -9.48
N PHE A 454 12.19 18.15 -9.73
CA PHE A 454 13.57 18.36 -9.33
C PHE A 454 14.48 18.44 -10.55
N HIS A 455 15.19 19.56 -10.68
CA HIS A 455 16.17 19.74 -11.74
C HIS A 455 17.27 20.72 -11.29
N ASN A 456 18.53 20.36 -11.52
CA ASN A 456 19.71 21.16 -11.16
C ASN A 456 19.70 21.68 -9.71
N GLY A 457 19.33 20.81 -8.76
CA GLY A 457 19.29 21.12 -7.33
C GLY A 457 18.17 22.06 -6.90
N LYS A 458 17.21 22.37 -7.78
CA LYS A 458 16.05 23.20 -7.49
C LYS A 458 14.76 22.37 -7.54
N LYS A 459 13.89 22.58 -6.55
CA LYS A 459 12.54 22.00 -6.45
C LYS A 459 11.51 22.99 -6.99
N TYR A 460 10.59 22.52 -7.82
CA TYR A 460 9.43 23.27 -8.33
C TYR A 460 8.16 22.53 -7.94
N ILE A 461 7.17 23.26 -7.43
CA ILE A 461 5.92 22.68 -6.94
C ILE A 461 4.77 23.16 -7.84
N VAL A 462 4.06 22.21 -8.43
CA VAL A 462 2.84 22.45 -9.21
C VAL A 462 1.68 21.75 -8.54
N GLU A 463 0.77 22.50 -7.93
CA GLU A 463 -0.45 21.97 -7.33
C GLU A 463 -1.61 22.08 -8.33
N THR A 464 -2.29 20.97 -8.58
CA THR A 464 -3.49 20.96 -9.43
C THR A 464 -4.76 20.78 -8.63
N LYS A 465 -5.84 21.44 -9.07
CA LYS A 465 -7.17 21.31 -8.47
C LYS A 465 -8.30 21.38 -9.49
N ILE A 466 -9.48 20.95 -9.07
CA ILE A 466 -10.74 21.21 -9.77
C ILE A 466 -11.35 22.53 -9.30
N TRP A 467 -11.93 23.28 -10.22
CA TRP A 467 -12.68 24.49 -9.88
C TRP A 467 -14.01 24.15 -9.19
N GLU A 468 -14.11 24.39 -7.88
CA GLU A 468 -15.36 24.26 -7.11
C GLU A 468 -15.98 25.61 -6.69
N GLY A 469 -15.37 26.72 -7.10
CA GLY A 469 -15.87 28.08 -6.85
C GLY A 469 -14.83 29.04 -6.27
N PRO A 470 -15.15 30.34 -6.17
CA PRO A 470 -14.19 31.37 -5.78
C PRO A 470 -13.58 31.17 -4.38
N ARG A 471 -14.37 30.62 -3.44
CA ARG A 471 -13.89 30.35 -2.06
C ARG A 471 -12.87 29.21 -2.02
N SER A 472 -13.15 28.07 -2.68
CA SER A 472 -12.18 26.96 -2.78
C SER A 472 -10.91 27.43 -3.50
N TYR A 473 -11.06 28.20 -4.60
CA TYR A 473 -9.93 28.76 -5.34
C TYR A 473 -8.97 29.57 -4.45
N GLN A 474 -9.49 30.51 -3.66
CA GLN A 474 -8.69 31.34 -2.75
C GLN A 474 -8.13 30.54 -1.56
N SER A 475 -8.88 29.56 -1.05
CA SER A 475 -8.41 28.66 0.01
C SER A 475 -7.24 27.79 -0.48
N GLY A 476 -7.31 27.29 -1.72
CA GLY A 476 -6.25 26.49 -2.34
C GLY A 476 -4.93 27.25 -2.45
N LYS A 477 -4.95 28.54 -2.85
CA LYS A 477 -3.72 29.34 -2.89
C LYS A 477 -3.07 29.49 -1.51
N LYS A 478 -3.86 29.67 -0.45
CA LYS A 478 -3.33 29.73 0.93
C LYS A 478 -2.75 28.41 1.39
N GLN A 479 -3.36 27.29 1.00
CA GLN A 479 -2.84 25.96 1.26
C GLN A 479 -1.50 25.74 0.54
N LEU A 480 -1.42 26.11 -0.73
CA LEU A 480 -0.17 26.05 -1.48
C LEU A 480 0.91 26.92 -0.83
N ALA A 481 0.60 28.16 -0.41
CA ALA A 481 1.56 29.01 0.31
C ALA A 481 2.10 28.35 1.59
N ALA A 482 1.22 27.72 2.39
CA ALA A 482 1.64 26.99 3.58
C ALA A 482 2.54 25.80 3.24
N TYR A 483 2.23 25.07 2.15
CA TYR A 483 3.02 23.95 1.67
C TYR A 483 4.41 24.37 1.16
N LEU A 484 4.48 25.42 0.34
CA LEU A 484 5.76 26.01 -0.12
C LEU A 484 6.68 26.40 1.04
N LYS A 485 6.12 26.95 2.12
CA LYS A 485 6.87 27.31 3.33
C LYS A 485 7.46 26.10 4.04
N LEU A 486 6.73 24.98 4.10
CA LEU A 486 7.22 23.73 4.68
C LEU A 486 8.34 23.13 3.82
N GLU A 487 8.21 23.23 2.50
CA GLU A 487 9.18 22.72 1.54
C GLU A 487 10.35 23.68 1.25
N GLY A 488 10.40 24.83 1.92
CA GLY A 488 11.48 25.81 1.77
C GLY A 488 11.56 26.45 0.37
N THR A 489 10.48 26.43 -0.41
CA THR A 489 10.42 27.00 -1.76
C THR A 489 9.74 28.37 -1.76
N SER A 490 10.27 29.32 -2.54
CA SER A 490 9.77 30.70 -2.60
C SER A 490 8.65 30.92 -3.62
N GLU A 491 8.44 29.95 -4.52
CA GLU A 491 7.53 30.06 -5.65
C GLU A 491 6.79 28.74 -5.88
N GLY A 492 5.50 28.82 -6.21
CA GLY A 492 4.67 27.68 -6.58
C GLY A 492 3.65 28.01 -7.66
N TYR A 493 3.19 26.96 -8.34
CA TYR A 493 2.33 27.05 -9.49
C TYR A 493 1.00 26.36 -9.20
N TYR A 494 -0.11 27.07 -9.37
CA TYR A 494 -1.44 26.61 -9.01
C TYR A 494 -2.32 26.45 -10.26
N VAL A 495 -2.56 25.23 -10.70
CA VAL A 495 -3.30 24.95 -11.94
C VAL A 495 -4.69 24.40 -11.64
N VAL A 496 -5.72 25.14 -12.01
CA VAL A 496 -7.11 24.81 -11.69
C VAL A 496 -7.89 24.51 -12.96
N PHE A 497 -8.41 23.29 -13.07
CA PHE A 497 -9.22 22.84 -14.20
C PHE A 497 -10.70 23.20 -13.98
N GLY A 498 -11.26 23.99 -14.89
CA GLY A 498 -12.61 24.54 -14.79
C GLY A 498 -13.61 23.86 -15.72
N HIS A 499 -14.66 23.26 -15.15
CA HIS A 499 -15.69 22.52 -15.89
C HIS A 499 -16.96 23.35 -16.25
N ARG A 500 -16.88 24.68 -16.11
CA ARG A 500 -18.02 25.58 -16.34
C ARG A 500 -18.37 25.67 -17.83
N ALA A 501 -19.65 25.88 -18.15
CA ALA A 501 -20.12 26.08 -19.53
C ALA A 501 -19.59 27.38 -20.15
N GLU A 502 -19.27 28.38 -19.33
CA GLU A 502 -18.54 29.60 -19.72
C GLU A 502 -17.37 29.79 -18.73
N PRO A 503 -16.24 29.13 -18.97
CA PRO A 503 -15.06 29.31 -18.15
C PRO A 503 -14.25 30.52 -18.66
N GLU A 504 -13.93 31.44 -17.76
CA GLU A 504 -12.99 32.53 -18.05
C GLU A 504 -11.56 32.04 -17.77
N PRO A 505 -10.71 31.86 -18.79
CA PRO A 505 -9.31 31.56 -18.57
C PRO A 505 -8.66 32.72 -17.81
N ARG A 506 -7.92 32.40 -16.75
CA ARG A 506 -7.28 33.39 -15.88
C ARG A 506 -5.84 32.99 -15.63
N VAL A 507 -4.93 33.94 -15.77
CA VAL A 507 -3.54 33.83 -15.33
C VAL A 507 -3.23 35.00 -14.43
N GLU A 508 -2.72 34.72 -13.24
CA GLU A 508 -2.36 35.76 -12.29
C GLU A 508 -1.17 35.36 -11.43
N THR A 509 -0.46 36.37 -10.94
CA THR A 509 0.66 36.19 -10.01
C THR A 509 0.39 37.05 -8.79
N GLU A 510 0.35 36.43 -7.63
CA GLU A 510 0.07 37.07 -6.35
C GLU A 510 1.15 36.69 -5.34
N ALA A 511 1.47 37.62 -4.43
CA ALA A 511 2.31 37.35 -3.27
C ALA A 511 1.43 37.01 -2.08
N ILE A 512 1.54 35.78 -1.55
CA ILE A 512 0.81 35.31 -0.36
C ILE A 512 1.84 34.92 0.69
N ASP A 513 1.79 35.55 1.86
CA ASP A 513 2.73 35.34 2.97
C ASP A 513 4.21 35.48 2.58
N GLY A 514 4.50 36.36 1.60
CA GLY A 514 5.85 36.60 1.08
C GLY A 514 6.33 35.60 0.03
N LEU A 515 5.48 34.65 -0.37
CA LEU A 515 5.74 33.63 -1.39
C LEU A 515 5.02 33.98 -2.69
N THR A 516 5.65 33.70 -3.83
CA THR A 516 5.07 33.97 -5.15
C THR A 516 4.21 32.80 -5.60
N ILE A 517 2.93 33.03 -5.88
CA ILE A 517 2.04 32.01 -6.43
C ILE A 517 1.53 32.46 -7.79
N ARG A 518 1.85 31.67 -8.82
CA ARG A 518 1.33 31.87 -10.18
C ARG A 518 0.17 30.90 -10.42
N SER A 519 -1.02 31.44 -10.64
CA SER A 519 -2.25 30.67 -10.77
C SER A 519 -2.76 30.64 -12.20
N TYR A 520 -3.27 29.49 -12.63
CA TYR A 520 -3.85 29.22 -13.94
C TYR A 520 -5.26 28.66 -13.75
N VAL A 521 -6.25 29.21 -14.45
CA VAL A 521 -7.58 28.60 -14.59
C VAL A 521 -7.73 28.12 -16.02
N ILE A 522 -7.70 26.80 -16.22
CA ILE A 522 -7.73 26.16 -17.54
C ILE A 522 -9.12 25.55 -17.77
N PRO A 523 -9.86 25.98 -18.81
CA PRO A 523 -11.17 25.44 -19.11
C PRO A 523 -11.12 24.00 -19.65
N VAL A 524 -12.03 23.13 -19.21
CA VAL A 524 -12.12 21.71 -19.64
C VAL A 524 -13.50 21.28 -20.17
N VAL A 525 -14.48 22.18 -20.28
CA VAL A 525 -15.82 21.92 -20.81
C VAL A 525 -16.29 23.06 -21.71
N GLN A 526 -16.77 22.79 -22.94
CA GLN A 526 -17.67 23.69 -23.71
C GLN A 526 -18.35 23.00 -24.92
N GLU A 527 -19.43 23.63 -25.42
CA GLU A 527 -20.47 23.07 -26.32
C GLU A 527 -19.98 22.44 -27.63
N VAL A 528 -20.77 21.46 -28.10
CA VAL A 528 -20.64 20.89 -29.45
C VAL A 528 -20.91 22.01 -30.47
N PRO A 529 -20.05 22.22 -31.49
CA PRO A 529 -20.23 23.29 -32.49
C PRO A 529 -21.55 23.26 -33.28
N SER A 530 -22.39 22.24 -33.09
CA SER A 530 -23.65 22.04 -33.81
C SER A 530 -24.87 22.70 -33.15
N GLN A 531 -24.72 23.52 -32.11
CA GLN A 531 -25.83 24.29 -31.51
C GLN A 531 -25.78 25.80 -31.78
N GLN A 532 -24.82 26.28 -32.57
CA GLN A 532 -24.87 27.62 -33.15
C GLN A 532 -25.41 27.57 -34.59
N THR A 533 -26.72 27.38 -34.72
CA THR A 533 -27.49 27.75 -35.92
C THR A 533 -28.89 28.16 -35.55
#